data_AF-A0ABD1PJN6-F1
#
_entry.id   AF-A0ABD1PJN6-F1
#
_cell.length_a   1.000
_cell.length_b   1.000
_cell.length_c   1.000
_cell.angle_alpha   90.00
_cell.angle_beta   90.00
_cell.angle_gamma   90.00
#
_symmetry.space_group_name_H-M   'P 1'
#
loop_
_entity.id
_entity.type
_entity.pdbx_description
1 polymer ?
#
loop_
_entity_poly.entity_id
_entity_poly.type
_entity_poly.pdbx_seq_one_letter_code
_entity_poly.pdbx_strand_id
1 'polypeptide(L)'
;MQGFSTWSRRDFNTFIRACEKYGRNDIKSIASEMEGKTEEEVERYAQVFKQRYKELNDYDRIIKNIERGEARISRRDEIMKAIGKKLDRYKNPWLELRIQYGQNKGKLYNDECDRFMICMVHKLGYGNWDELKAAFRTSPLFRFDWFVKSRTTQELARRCDTLIRLVERENQEYDERERQARKEKKLSKNTTPAKRDMARQAAESPPTQKKRKQLLMDDYVNSVGGSPLLVYLILHFPNFASMPVFVTKQELWFWQGKKRK
;
A
#
# COMPACT_ATOMS: atom_id res chain seq x y z
N MET A 1 -23.62 44.04 4.79
CA MET A 1 -23.41 42.57 4.90
C MET A 1 -24.10 41.91 3.72
N GLN A 2 -23.36 41.32 2.78
CA GLN A 2 -23.96 40.48 1.74
C GLN A 2 -24.26 39.12 2.36
N GLY A 3 -25.54 38.85 2.63
CA GLY A 3 -26.02 37.55 3.07
C GLY A 3 -26.19 36.61 1.87
N PHE A 4 -26.17 35.30 2.12
CA PHE A 4 -26.44 34.28 1.12
C PHE A 4 -27.95 34.13 0.90
N SER A 5 -28.59 35.12 0.25
CA SER A 5 -30.05 35.14 0.03
C SER A 5 -30.56 33.97 -0.83
N THR A 6 -29.71 33.39 -1.67
CA THR A 6 -30.03 32.23 -2.50
C THR A 6 -29.85 30.88 -1.79
N TRP A 7 -29.37 30.88 -0.53
CA TRP A 7 -29.13 29.67 0.24
C TRP A 7 -30.28 29.40 1.22
N SER A 8 -30.93 28.27 1.02
CA SER A 8 -32.01 27.80 1.87
C SER A 8 -31.47 26.98 3.05
N ARG A 9 -32.35 26.72 4.04
CA ARG A 9 -32.04 25.78 5.13
C ARG A 9 -31.78 24.36 4.62
N ARG A 10 -32.38 23.98 3.48
CA ARG A 10 -32.11 22.68 2.84
C ARG A 10 -30.67 22.64 2.34
N ASP A 11 -30.23 23.68 1.65
CA ASP A 11 -28.86 23.79 1.11
C ASP A 11 -27.83 23.74 2.23
N PHE A 12 -28.07 24.45 3.33
CA PHE A 12 -27.23 24.35 4.51
C PHE A 12 -27.10 22.91 5.03
N ASN A 13 -28.22 22.21 5.22
CA ASN A 13 -28.19 20.83 5.72
C ASN A 13 -27.50 19.87 4.73
N THR A 14 -27.68 20.07 3.42
CA THR A 14 -26.99 19.30 2.38
C THR A 14 -25.50 19.57 2.40
N PHE A 15 -25.08 20.84 2.51
CA PHE A 15 -23.69 21.24 2.63
C PHE A 15 -22.99 20.61 3.84
N ILE A 16 -23.63 20.59 5.01
CA ILE A 16 -23.06 19.94 6.21
C ILE A 16 -22.91 18.42 5.99
N ARG A 17 -23.93 17.75 5.43
CA ARG A 17 -23.84 16.31 5.13
C ARG A 17 -22.76 16.00 4.10
N ALA A 18 -22.60 16.85 3.09
CA ALA A 18 -21.55 16.73 2.08
C ALA A 18 -20.16 16.93 2.70
N CYS A 19 -19.98 17.91 3.59
CA CYS A 19 -18.75 18.07 4.37
C CYS A 19 -18.43 16.81 5.20
N GLU A 20 -19.42 16.18 5.83
CA GLU A 20 -19.22 14.93 6.58
C GLU A 20 -18.83 13.74 5.68
N LYS A 21 -19.34 13.69 4.44
CA LYS A 21 -19.18 12.57 3.50
C LYS A 21 -17.88 12.63 2.69
N TYR A 22 -17.46 13.83 2.30
CA TYR A 22 -16.32 14.06 1.41
C TYR A 22 -15.14 14.76 2.10
N GLY A 23 -15.38 15.37 3.27
CA GLY A 23 -14.43 16.25 3.93
C GLY A 23 -14.63 17.69 3.48
N ARG A 24 -14.52 18.64 4.40
CA ARG A 24 -14.92 20.05 4.17
C ARG A 24 -14.08 20.79 3.14
N ASN A 25 -12.96 20.22 2.72
CA ASN A 25 -12.03 20.81 1.76
C ASN A 25 -12.23 20.27 0.34
N ASP A 26 -13.00 19.20 0.14
CA ASP A 26 -13.30 18.65 -1.19
C ASP A 26 -14.49 19.38 -1.81
N ILE A 27 -14.24 20.63 -2.21
CA ILE A 27 -15.27 21.54 -2.74
C ILE A 27 -15.95 20.95 -3.98
N LYS A 28 -15.21 20.25 -4.83
CA LYS A 28 -15.75 19.61 -6.04
C LYS A 28 -16.81 18.56 -5.71
N SER A 29 -16.47 17.63 -4.82
CA SER A 29 -17.41 16.60 -4.40
C SER A 29 -18.61 17.19 -3.65
N ILE A 30 -18.38 18.21 -2.81
CA ILE A 30 -19.47 18.93 -2.14
C ILE A 30 -20.39 19.60 -3.15
N ALA A 31 -19.84 20.34 -4.12
CA ALA A 31 -20.62 21.05 -5.13
C ALA A 31 -21.46 20.12 -6.00
N SER A 32 -20.95 18.92 -6.30
CA SER A 32 -21.71 17.90 -7.04
C SER A 32 -23.00 17.45 -6.35
N GLU A 33 -23.13 17.66 -5.04
CA GLU A 33 -24.32 17.34 -4.24
C GLU A 33 -25.18 18.57 -3.92
N MET A 34 -24.75 19.76 -4.33
CA MET A 34 -25.46 21.01 -4.09
C MET A 34 -26.29 21.38 -5.32
N GLU A 35 -27.55 20.93 -5.33
CA GLU A 35 -28.48 21.22 -6.43
C GLU A 35 -28.63 22.73 -6.69
N GLY A 36 -28.41 23.14 -7.95
CA GLY A 36 -28.54 24.54 -8.36
C GLY A 36 -27.50 25.48 -7.79
N LYS A 37 -26.37 24.97 -7.26
CA LYS A 37 -25.21 25.78 -6.86
C LYS A 37 -23.99 25.41 -7.70
N THR A 38 -23.30 26.44 -8.15
CA THR A 38 -22.01 26.31 -8.85
C THR A 38 -20.88 26.00 -7.87
N GLU A 39 -19.78 25.43 -8.36
CA GLU A 39 -18.59 25.15 -7.54
C GLU A 39 -18.07 26.43 -6.85
N GLU A 40 -18.06 27.55 -7.58
CA GLU A 40 -17.62 28.84 -7.07
C GLU A 40 -18.55 29.39 -5.98
N GLU A 41 -19.86 29.19 -6.10
CA GLU A 41 -20.81 29.56 -5.03
C GLU A 41 -20.60 28.74 -3.76
N VAL A 42 -20.37 27.43 -3.92
CA VAL A 42 -20.10 26.52 -2.81
C VAL A 42 -18.77 26.84 -2.15
N GLU A 43 -17.74 27.18 -2.92
CA GLU A 43 -16.44 27.61 -2.38
C GLU A 43 -16.58 28.88 -1.54
N ARG A 44 -17.25 29.93 -2.07
CA ARG A 44 -17.50 31.17 -1.31
C ARG A 44 -18.27 30.89 -0.03
N TYR A 45 -19.28 30.03 -0.08
CA TYR A 45 -20.04 29.65 1.11
C TYR A 45 -19.18 28.91 2.13
N ALA A 46 -18.36 27.94 1.70
CA ALA A 46 -17.47 27.17 2.55
C ALA A 46 -16.44 28.06 3.27
N GLN A 47 -15.89 29.06 2.57
CA GLN A 47 -14.97 30.04 3.16
C GLN A 47 -15.64 30.85 4.28
N VAL A 48 -16.86 31.36 4.04
CA VAL A 48 -17.60 32.11 5.06
C VAL A 48 -18.01 31.20 6.22
N PHE A 49 -18.47 29.98 5.94
CA PHE A 49 -18.77 28.99 6.97
C PHE A 49 -17.56 28.73 7.86
N LYS A 50 -16.37 28.52 7.28
CA LYS A 50 -15.12 28.31 8.03
C LYS A 50 -14.79 29.48 8.98
N GLN A 51 -15.11 30.71 8.59
CA GLN A 51 -14.84 31.91 9.41
C GLN A 51 -15.92 32.17 10.46
N ARG A 52 -17.18 31.87 10.15
CA ARG A 52 -18.36 32.33 10.92
C ARG A 52 -19.23 31.21 11.50
N TYR A 53 -18.81 29.94 11.40
CA TYR A 53 -19.62 28.80 11.89
C TYR A 53 -20.03 28.94 13.36
N LYS A 54 -19.26 29.64 14.20
CA LYS A 54 -19.55 29.87 15.63
C LYS A 54 -20.78 30.75 15.87
N GLU A 55 -21.25 31.47 14.85
CA GLU A 55 -22.50 32.24 14.92
C GLU A 55 -23.75 31.34 14.83
N LEU A 56 -23.59 30.05 14.48
CA LEU A 56 -24.69 29.09 14.41
C LEU A 56 -25.04 28.57 15.81
N ASN A 57 -26.34 28.48 16.13
CA ASN A 57 -26.80 28.01 17.46
C ASN A 57 -26.24 26.63 17.86
N ASP A 58 -26.12 25.69 16.91
CA ASP A 58 -25.68 24.30 17.15
C ASP A 58 -24.25 24.02 16.61
N TYR A 59 -23.40 25.04 16.54
CA TYR A 59 -22.10 24.93 15.87
C TYR A 59 -21.22 23.79 16.41
N ASP A 60 -21.19 23.60 17.73
CA ASP A 60 -20.41 22.53 18.38
C ASP A 60 -20.78 21.14 17.85
N ARG A 61 -22.08 20.88 17.71
CA ARG A 61 -22.58 19.60 17.20
C ARG A 61 -22.24 19.42 15.72
N ILE A 62 -22.43 20.48 14.93
CA ILE A 62 -22.16 20.47 13.49
C ILE A 62 -20.67 20.17 13.24
N ILE A 63 -19.77 20.91 13.89
CA ILE A 63 -18.32 20.74 13.70
C ILE A 63 -17.87 19.35 14.15
N LYS A 64 -18.34 18.85 15.31
CA LYS A 64 -18.02 17.50 15.78
C LYS A 64 -18.45 16.41 14.80
N ASN A 65 -19.60 16.58 14.14
CA ASN A 65 -20.05 15.62 13.14
C ASN A 65 -19.17 15.66 11.88
N ILE A 66 -18.81 16.86 11.39
CA ILE A 66 -17.89 17.02 10.25
C ILE A 66 -16.54 16.38 10.57
N GLU A 67 -15.95 16.68 11.72
CA GLU A 67 -14.67 16.10 12.15
C GLU A 67 -14.74 14.58 12.27
N ARG A 68 -15.86 14.02 12.77
CA ARG A 68 -16.09 12.58 12.79
C ARG A 68 -16.21 11.99 11.39
N GLY A 69 -16.83 12.71 10.46
CA GLY A 69 -16.86 12.37 9.02
C GLY A 69 -15.45 12.28 8.45
N GLU A 70 -14.66 13.34 8.62
CA GLU A 70 -13.29 13.44 8.15
C GLU A 70 -12.38 12.36 8.77
N ALA A 71 -12.52 12.07 10.06
CA ALA A 71 -11.80 10.98 10.71
C ALA A 71 -12.13 9.61 10.10
N ARG A 72 -13.38 9.37 9.69
CA ARG A 72 -13.77 8.13 8.99
C ARG A 72 -13.14 8.04 7.59
N ILE A 73 -13.07 9.16 6.87
CA ILE A 73 -12.43 9.24 5.55
C ILE A 73 -10.93 8.97 5.67
N SER A 74 -10.24 9.68 6.58
CA SER A 74 -8.81 9.48 6.85
C SER A 74 -8.52 8.02 7.21
N ARG A 75 -9.34 7.45 8.11
CA ARG A 75 -9.18 6.06 8.53
C ARG A 75 -9.35 5.08 7.38
N ARG A 76 -10.33 5.30 6.48
CA ARG A 76 -10.53 4.47 5.29
C ARG A 76 -9.26 4.50 4.43
N ASP A 77 -8.71 5.68 4.16
CA ASP A 77 -7.54 5.83 3.28
C ASP A 77 -6.27 5.23 3.90
N GLU A 78 -6.09 5.39 5.22
CA GLU A 78 -5.01 4.73 5.99
C GLU A 78 -5.09 3.21 5.89
N ILE A 79 -6.27 2.63 6.06
CA ILE A 79 -6.49 1.18 5.95
C ILE A 79 -6.14 0.70 4.54
N MET A 80 -6.64 1.39 3.51
CA MET A 80 -6.37 1.03 2.11
C MET A 80 -4.87 1.06 1.82
N LYS A 81 -4.17 2.09 2.29
CA LYS A 81 -2.70 2.20 2.17
C LYS A 81 -1.97 1.09 2.94
N ALA A 82 -2.40 0.77 4.15
CA ALA A 82 -1.81 -0.28 4.97
C ALA A 82 -1.95 -1.66 4.32
N ILE A 83 -3.13 -1.96 3.77
CA ILE A 83 -3.35 -3.20 3.01
C ILE A 83 -2.53 -3.19 1.72
N GLY A 84 -2.52 -2.09 0.95
CA GLY A 84 -1.72 -1.99 -0.28
C GLY A 84 -0.25 -2.33 -0.03
N LYS A 85 0.36 -1.71 1.00
CA LYS A 85 1.74 -2.01 1.44
C LYS A 85 1.95 -3.49 1.81
N LYS A 86 0.92 -4.18 2.33
CA LYS A 86 0.97 -5.61 2.62
C LYS A 86 0.92 -6.45 1.34
N LEU A 87 0.06 -6.09 0.39
CA LEU A 87 -0.09 -6.80 -0.88
C LEU A 87 1.20 -6.71 -1.72
N ASP A 88 1.85 -5.55 -1.75
CA ASP A 88 3.09 -5.30 -2.52
C ASP A 88 4.27 -6.17 -2.09
N ARG A 89 4.18 -6.86 -0.94
CA ARG A 89 5.20 -7.82 -0.48
C ARG A 89 5.13 -9.18 -1.18
N TYR A 90 4.10 -9.42 -1.99
CA TYR A 90 3.85 -10.71 -2.63
C TYR A 90 3.72 -10.54 -4.15
N LYS A 91 4.22 -11.52 -4.91
CA LYS A 91 4.01 -11.55 -6.37
C LYS A 91 2.57 -11.89 -6.70
N ASN A 92 1.98 -12.84 -5.96
CA ASN A 92 0.57 -13.17 -6.07
C ASN A 92 -0.09 -13.20 -4.68
N PRO A 93 -0.62 -12.06 -4.21
CA PRO A 93 -1.21 -11.97 -2.88
C PRO A 93 -2.46 -12.85 -2.68
N TRP A 94 -3.16 -13.25 -3.76
CA TRP A 94 -4.35 -14.11 -3.64
C TRP A 94 -4.01 -15.56 -3.24
N LEU A 95 -2.79 -16.01 -3.53
CA LEU A 95 -2.32 -17.36 -3.19
C LEU A 95 -1.30 -17.34 -2.03
N GLU A 96 -0.41 -16.35 -2.02
CA GLU A 96 0.81 -16.39 -1.21
C GLU A 96 0.72 -15.59 0.09
N LEU A 97 -0.22 -14.62 0.19
CA LEU A 97 -0.27 -13.71 1.34
C LEU A 97 -0.43 -14.47 2.65
N ARG A 98 0.46 -14.22 3.60
CA ARG A 98 0.39 -14.79 4.96
C ARG A 98 0.08 -13.72 5.98
N ILE A 99 -0.82 -14.03 6.91
CA ILE A 99 -1.19 -13.12 8.01
C ILE A 99 -0.52 -13.61 9.29
N GLN A 100 0.10 -12.68 10.02
CA GLN A 100 0.72 -12.98 11.31
C GLN A 100 -0.32 -12.84 12.43
N TYR A 101 -0.94 -13.95 12.79
CA TYR A 101 -2.10 -13.94 13.70
C TYR A 101 -1.75 -13.72 15.17
N GLY A 102 -0.62 -14.27 15.65
CA GLY A 102 -0.38 -14.44 17.08
C GLY A 102 -1.56 -15.17 17.74
N GLN A 103 -2.08 -14.63 18.84
CA GLN A 103 -3.24 -15.19 19.54
C GLN A 103 -4.59 -14.96 18.84
N ASN A 104 -4.65 -14.15 17.77
CA ASN A 104 -5.89 -13.69 17.14
C ASN A 104 -6.36 -14.53 15.93
N LYS A 105 -5.85 -15.76 15.74
CA LYS A 105 -6.24 -16.59 14.59
C LYS A 105 -7.73 -16.93 14.63
N GLY A 106 -8.25 -17.30 15.80
CA GLY A 106 -9.59 -17.87 15.95
C GLY A 106 -9.71 -19.25 15.32
N LYS A 107 -10.76 -20.02 15.66
CA LYS A 107 -10.94 -21.40 15.16
C LYS A 107 -11.72 -21.50 13.85
N LEU A 108 -12.49 -20.46 13.50
CA LEU A 108 -13.53 -20.56 12.47
C LEU A 108 -13.05 -20.15 11.08
N TYR A 109 -12.21 -19.12 10.98
CA TYR A 109 -11.73 -18.60 9.70
C TYR A 109 -10.39 -19.25 9.33
N ASN A 110 -10.35 -19.93 8.18
CA ASN A 110 -9.12 -20.50 7.63
C ASN A 110 -8.26 -19.42 6.95
N ASP A 111 -7.00 -19.76 6.63
CA ASP A 111 -6.04 -18.82 6.01
C ASP A 111 -6.49 -18.32 4.64
N GLU A 112 -7.15 -19.18 3.85
CA GLU A 112 -7.61 -18.84 2.49
C GLU A 112 -8.73 -17.80 2.52
N CYS A 113 -9.68 -17.98 3.45
CA CYS A 113 -10.76 -17.05 3.70
C CYS A 113 -10.23 -15.69 4.15
N ASP A 114 -9.33 -15.65 5.14
CA ASP A 114 -8.76 -14.39 5.64
C ASP A 114 -7.94 -13.65 4.56
N ARG A 115 -7.15 -14.39 3.76
CA ARG A 115 -6.40 -13.83 2.63
C ARG A 115 -7.34 -13.24 1.58
N PHE A 116 -8.41 -13.96 1.25
CA PHE A 116 -9.43 -13.45 0.33
C PHE A 116 -10.10 -12.19 0.87
N MET A 117 -10.43 -12.12 2.16
CA MET A 117 -10.97 -10.90 2.78
C MET A 117 -10.05 -9.71 2.59
N ILE A 118 -8.77 -9.83 2.94
CA ILE A 118 -7.81 -8.71 2.82
C ILE A 118 -7.65 -8.26 1.37
N CYS A 119 -7.49 -9.19 0.43
CA CYS A 119 -7.35 -8.86 -0.99
C CYS A 119 -8.63 -8.20 -1.54
N MET A 120 -9.79 -8.71 -1.14
CA MET A 120 -11.08 -8.22 -1.63
C MET A 120 -11.45 -6.87 -1.01
N VAL A 121 -11.15 -6.63 0.26
CA VAL A 121 -11.31 -5.30 0.89
C VAL A 121 -10.49 -4.25 0.16
N HIS A 122 -9.24 -4.55 -0.23
CA HIS A 122 -8.45 -3.63 -1.03
C HIS A 122 -9.00 -3.43 -2.45
N LYS A 123 -9.54 -4.49 -3.06
CA LYS A 123 -10.11 -4.43 -4.41
C LYS A 123 -11.43 -3.64 -4.45
N LEU A 124 -12.30 -3.85 -3.47
CA LEU A 124 -13.63 -3.25 -3.41
C LEU A 124 -13.64 -1.88 -2.74
N GLY A 125 -12.69 -1.62 -1.83
CA GLY A 125 -12.71 -0.49 -0.92
C GLY A 125 -13.21 -0.88 0.47
N TYR A 126 -12.53 -0.40 1.50
CA TYR A 126 -12.94 -0.61 2.90
C TYR A 126 -14.32 0.03 3.16
N GLY A 127 -15.22 -0.76 3.76
CA GLY A 127 -16.61 -0.38 3.99
C GLY A 127 -17.64 -1.05 3.08
N ASN A 128 -17.22 -1.57 1.91
CA ASN A 128 -18.10 -2.21 0.92
C ASN A 128 -18.35 -3.68 1.27
N TRP A 129 -18.99 -3.89 2.42
CA TRP A 129 -19.14 -5.19 3.06
C TRP A 129 -20.17 -6.09 2.38
N ASP A 130 -21.22 -5.50 1.79
CA ASP A 130 -22.24 -6.28 1.07
C ASP A 130 -21.68 -6.84 -0.24
N GLU A 131 -20.81 -6.08 -0.90
CA GLU A 131 -20.03 -6.51 -2.06
C GLU A 131 -19.03 -7.60 -1.68
N LEU A 132 -18.35 -7.47 -0.54
CA LEU A 132 -17.48 -8.53 0.00
C LEU A 132 -18.27 -9.82 0.24
N LYS A 133 -19.45 -9.71 0.85
CA LYS A 133 -20.34 -10.85 1.09
C LYS A 133 -20.83 -11.48 -0.22
N ALA A 134 -21.17 -10.68 -1.22
CA ALA A 134 -21.53 -11.16 -2.55
C ALA A 134 -20.34 -11.88 -3.22
N ALA A 135 -19.12 -11.36 -3.06
CA ALA A 135 -17.91 -11.99 -3.58
C ALA A 135 -17.67 -13.39 -2.98
N PHE A 136 -17.91 -13.58 -1.68
CA PHE A 136 -17.85 -14.91 -1.04
C PHE A 136 -18.90 -15.89 -1.60
N ARG A 137 -20.12 -15.40 -1.86
CA ARG A 137 -21.20 -16.24 -2.38
C ARG A 137 -20.97 -16.70 -3.80
N THR A 138 -20.39 -15.83 -4.62
CA THR A 138 -20.20 -16.05 -6.06
C THR A 138 -18.87 -16.73 -6.38
N SER A 139 -17.86 -16.63 -5.52
CA SER A 139 -16.56 -17.24 -5.74
C SER A 139 -16.63 -18.77 -5.72
N PRO A 140 -16.13 -19.46 -6.78
CA PRO A 140 -16.01 -20.91 -6.79
C PRO A 140 -15.10 -21.46 -5.68
N LEU A 141 -14.15 -20.65 -5.20
CA LEU A 141 -13.21 -21.01 -4.12
C LEU A 141 -13.95 -21.43 -2.85
N PHE A 142 -15.06 -20.77 -2.55
CA PHE A 142 -15.87 -21.02 -1.37
C PHE A 142 -17.12 -21.83 -1.70
N ARG A 143 -17.14 -22.59 -2.80
CA ARG A 143 -18.33 -23.35 -3.25
C ARG A 143 -18.94 -24.17 -2.10
N PHE A 144 -18.11 -24.88 -1.35
CA PHE A 144 -18.51 -25.76 -0.25
C PHE A 144 -18.29 -25.15 1.15
N ASP A 145 -17.75 -23.94 1.25
CA ASP A 145 -17.56 -23.27 2.54
C ASP A 145 -18.88 -22.59 2.97
N TRP A 146 -19.75 -23.37 3.61
CA TRP A 146 -21.02 -22.86 4.13
C TRP A 146 -20.82 -21.87 5.29
N PHE A 147 -19.75 -22.04 6.07
CA PHE A 147 -19.48 -21.20 7.23
C PHE A 147 -19.32 -19.74 6.80
N VAL A 148 -18.43 -19.45 5.84
CA VAL A 148 -18.21 -18.07 5.38
C VAL A 148 -19.43 -17.52 4.66
N LYS A 149 -20.15 -18.35 3.88
CA LYS A 149 -21.36 -17.94 3.15
C LYS A 149 -22.54 -17.60 4.05
N SER A 150 -22.59 -18.20 5.25
CA SER A 150 -23.62 -17.91 6.26
C SER A 150 -23.37 -16.64 7.06
N ARG A 151 -22.17 -16.04 6.96
CA ARG A 151 -21.83 -14.85 7.76
C ARG A 151 -22.68 -13.64 7.40
N THR A 152 -23.03 -12.85 8.40
CA THR A 152 -23.63 -11.54 8.18
C THR A 152 -22.57 -10.54 7.72
N THR A 153 -23.03 -9.45 7.10
CA THR A 153 -22.18 -8.34 6.65
C THR A 153 -21.35 -7.78 7.81
N GLN A 154 -21.95 -7.67 9.00
CA GLN A 154 -21.28 -7.17 10.21
C GLN A 154 -20.27 -8.17 10.79
N GLU A 155 -20.49 -9.47 10.66
CA GLU A 155 -19.51 -10.49 11.09
C GLU A 155 -18.26 -10.47 10.20
N LEU A 156 -18.45 -10.32 8.89
CA LEU A 156 -17.34 -10.16 7.95
C LEU A 156 -16.56 -8.87 8.21
N ALA A 157 -17.26 -7.76 8.45
CA ALA A 157 -16.63 -6.48 8.81
C ALA A 157 -15.75 -6.62 10.07
N ARG A 158 -16.29 -7.19 11.15
CA ARG A 158 -15.52 -7.42 12.40
C ARG A 158 -14.29 -8.30 12.20
N ARG A 159 -14.39 -9.32 11.33
CA ARG A 159 -13.24 -10.15 10.99
C ARG A 159 -12.20 -9.33 10.22
N CYS A 160 -12.61 -8.55 9.22
CA CYS A 160 -11.73 -7.65 8.47
C CYS A 160 -11.01 -6.66 9.40
N ASP A 161 -11.71 -6.02 10.33
CA ASP A 161 -11.11 -5.08 11.31
C ASP A 161 -10.03 -5.75 12.18
N THR A 162 -10.24 -7.03 12.51
CA THR A 162 -9.23 -7.82 13.23
C THR A 162 -8.01 -8.07 12.35
N LEU A 163 -8.21 -8.48 11.09
CA LEU A 163 -7.11 -8.74 10.15
C LEU A 163 -6.33 -7.46 9.81
N ILE A 164 -7.03 -6.33 9.65
CA ILE A 164 -6.45 -5.02 9.37
C ILE A 164 -5.52 -4.60 10.51
N ARG A 165 -5.95 -4.75 11.77
CA ARG A 165 -5.08 -4.45 12.93
C ARG A 165 -3.81 -5.31 12.95
N LEU A 166 -3.91 -6.58 12.54
CA LEU A 166 -2.72 -7.45 12.41
C LEU A 166 -1.77 -6.94 11.32
N VAL A 167 -2.32 -6.52 10.17
CA VAL A 167 -1.55 -5.95 9.07
C VAL A 167 -0.87 -4.63 9.46
N GLU A 168 -1.58 -3.76 10.17
CA GLU A 168 -1.04 -2.48 10.64
C GLU A 168 0.11 -2.68 11.62
N ARG A 169 -0.06 -3.58 12.61
CA ARG A 169 0.99 -3.93 13.55
C ARG A 169 2.21 -4.53 12.83
N GLU A 170 1.99 -5.47 11.92
CA GLU A 170 3.07 -6.04 11.12
C GLU A 170 3.81 -4.95 10.32
N ASN A 171 3.09 -4.01 9.70
CA ASN A 171 3.70 -2.90 8.97
C ASN A 171 4.55 -2.00 9.89
N GLN A 172 4.08 -1.71 11.10
CA GLN A 172 4.84 -0.93 12.10
C GLN A 172 6.14 -1.64 12.50
N GLU A 173 6.11 -2.96 12.70
CA GLU A 173 7.29 -3.77 13.01
C GLU A 173 8.31 -3.78 11.85
N TYR A 174 7.85 -3.78 10.60
CA TYR A 174 8.74 -3.61 9.44
C TYR A 174 9.36 -2.22 9.40
N ASP A 175 8.56 -1.17 9.61
CA ASP A 175 9.04 0.22 9.55
C ASP A 175 10.05 0.53 10.66
N GLU A 176 9.87 -0.04 11.85
CA GLU A 176 10.81 0.11 12.96
C GLU A 176 12.13 -0.63 12.68
N ARG A 177 12.07 -1.87 12.20
CA ARG A 177 13.26 -2.64 11.79
C ARG A 177 14.04 -1.93 10.68
N GLU A 178 13.36 -1.36 9.70
CA GLU A 178 14.01 -0.60 8.63
C GLU A 178 14.69 0.66 9.17
N ARG A 179 14.03 1.39 10.08
CA ARG A 179 14.61 2.57 10.74
C ARG A 179 15.86 2.21 11.55
N GLN A 180 15.84 1.12 12.29
CA GLN A 180 16.99 0.63 13.07
C GLN A 180 18.15 0.25 12.14
N ALA A 181 17.91 -0.54 11.09
CA ALA A 181 18.92 -0.90 10.11
C ALA A 181 19.55 0.33 9.42
N ARG A 182 18.75 1.38 9.15
CA ARG A 182 19.26 2.66 8.62
C ARG A 182 20.13 3.41 9.62
N LYS A 183 19.79 3.39 10.92
CA LYS A 183 20.61 4.00 11.99
C LYS A 183 21.94 3.27 12.17
N GLU A 184 21.93 1.94 12.20
CA GLU A 184 23.14 1.11 12.33
C GLU A 184 24.08 1.28 11.13
N LYS A 185 23.54 1.37 9.91
CA LYS A 185 24.33 1.68 8.70
C LYS A 185 24.97 3.07 8.75
N LYS A 186 24.35 4.05 9.41
CA LYS A 186 24.94 5.39 9.60
C LYS A 186 26.03 5.37 10.68
N LEU A 187 25.80 4.66 11.79
CA LEU A 187 26.78 4.54 12.87
C LEU A 187 28.04 3.79 12.42
N SER A 188 27.88 2.67 11.70
CA SER A 188 29.02 1.91 11.14
C SER A 188 29.83 2.70 10.11
N LYS A 189 29.21 3.60 9.33
CA LYS A 189 29.91 4.51 8.42
C LYS A 189 30.65 5.65 9.14
N ASN A 190 30.16 6.12 10.29
CA ASN A 190 30.81 7.18 11.06
C ASN A 190 31.96 6.67 11.95
N THR A 191 31.99 5.38 12.31
CA THR A 191 33.06 4.79 13.16
C THR A 191 34.33 4.39 12.36
N THR A 192 34.43 4.70 11.06
CA THR A 192 35.68 4.50 10.29
C THR A 192 36.15 5.77 9.56
N PRO A 193 36.88 6.65 10.28
CA PRO A 193 37.99 7.39 9.68
C PRO A 193 39.24 7.48 10.60
N ALA A 194 39.58 6.44 11.38
CA ALA A 194 40.74 6.49 12.32
C ALA A 194 41.67 5.27 12.31
N LYS A 195 41.58 4.36 11.33
CA LYS A 195 42.46 3.16 11.24
C LYS A 195 43.09 2.93 9.86
N ARG A 196 43.27 3.99 9.06
CA ARG A 196 44.08 3.93 7.83
C ARG A 196 45.48 4.55 7.96
N ASP A 197 45.77 5.26 9.05
CA ASP A 197 47.08 5.93 9.22
C ASP A 197 48.13 5.13 10.00
N MET A 198 47.77 4.02 10.67
CA MET A 198 48.76 3.19 11.38
C MET A 198 49.38 2.04 10.54
N ALA A 199 48.95 1.85 9.28
CA ALA A 199 49.48 0.81 8.40
C ALA A 199 50.49 1.34 7.35
N ARG A 200 50.84 2.64 7.38
CA ARG A 200 51.77 3.28 6.43
C ARG A 200 53.15 3.65 6.98
N GLN A 201 53.44 3.39 8.26
CA GLN A 201 54.74 3.69 8.90
C GLN A 201 55.51 2.43 9.34
N ALA A 202 55.53 1.39 8.52
CA ALA A 202 56.40 0.22 8.76
C ALA A 202 57.15 -0.24 7.50
N ALA A 203 57.37 0.66 6.53
CA ALA A 203 58.01 0.33 5.26
C ALA A 203 59.07 1.37 4.85
N GLU A 204 60.22 1.35 5.52
CA GLU A 204 61.54 1.92 5.15
C GLU A 204 62.53 1.19 6.10
N SER A 205 63.55 0.39 5.75
CA SER A 205 64.48 0.26 4.61
C SER A 205 65.18 -1.15 4.61
N PRO A 206 65.99 -1.55 3.61
CA PRO A 206 66.35 -2.96 3.24
C PRO A 206 67.88 -3.27 3.49
N PRO A 207 68.61 -4.23 2.84
CA PRO A 207 68.32 -5.48 2.08
C PRO A 207 69.21 -6.70 2.46
N THR A 208 68.93 -7.93 1.95
CA THR A 208 69.92 -8.76 1.21
C THR A 208 69.37 -10.10 0.64
N GLN A 209 69.36 -10.17 -0.69
CA GLN A 209 69.77 -11.28 -1.58
C GLN A 209 69.46 -12.75 -1.22
N LYS A 210 68.66 -13.43 -2.07
CA LYS A 210 69.15 -14.29 -3.18
C LYS A 210 68.00 -15.01 -3.91
N LYS A 211 67.85 -14.67 -5.20
CA LYS A 211 67.84 -15.57 -6.38
C LYS A 211 67.02 -16.88 -6.26
N ARG A 212 66.00 -17.05 -7.12
CA ARG A 212 66.12 -17.74 -8.43
C ARG A 212 64.78 -18.35 -8.93
N LYS A 213 64.30 -17.80 -10.05
CA LYS A 213 63.62 -18.42 -11.22
C LYS A 213 62.30 -19.20 -11.02
N GLN A 214 61.19 -18.75 -11.64
CA GLN A 214 60.73 -19.00 -13.04
C GLN A 214 59.74 -20.19 -13.02
N LEU A 215 58.46 -20.10 -13.40
CA LEU A 215 57.86 -20.03 -14.76
C LEU A 215 56.32 -19.91 -14.55
N LEU A 216 55.65 -18.93 -15.15
CA LEU A 216 54.87 -18.95 -16.41
C LEU A 216 53.52 -19.70 -16.37
N MET A 217 52.52 -18.96 -16.83
CA MET A 217 51.16 -19.35 -17.16
C MET A 217 51.13 -20.57 -18.08
N ASP A 218 50.27 -21.53 -17.77
CA ASP A 218 49.11 -21.92 -18.59
C ASP A 218 48.57 -23.22 -18.01
N ASP A 219 47.36 -23.19 -17.44
CA ASP A 219 46.34 -24.10 -17.96
C ASP A 219 44.94 -23.64 -17.57
N TYR A 220 44.18 -23.51 -18.65
CA TYR A 220 42.82 -23.05 -18.79
C TYR A 220 41.93 -24.30 -18.77
N VAL A 221 40.75 -24.18 -18.13
CA VAL A 221 39.57 -25.06 -18.29
C VAL A 221 39.56 -26.37 -17.50
N ASN A 222 38.83 -26.38 -16.38
CA ASN A 222 37.57 -27.12 -16.26
C ASN A 222 36.92 -26.96 -14.87
N SER A 223 35.69 -26.44 -14.85
CA SER A 223 34.57 -26.80 -13.95
C SER A 223 33.67 -25.59 -13.64
N VAL A 224 32.73 -25.29 -14.54
CA VAL A 224 31.43 -24.71 -14.17
C VAL A 224 30.38 -25.24 -15.14
N GLY A 225 29.51 -26.10 -14.63
CA GLY A 225 28.31 -26.55 -15.33
C GLY A 225 27.34 -25.39 -15.52
N GLY A 226 27.13 -24.99 -16.78
CA GLY A 226 26.14 -24.01 -17.21
C GLY A 226 25.38 -24.55 -18.42
N SER A 227 24.06 -24.51 -18.36
CA SER A 227 23.17 -25.11 -19.38
C SER A 227 23.29 -24.40 -20.74
N PRO A 228 23.43 -25.12 -21.87
CA PRO A 228 23.81 -24.54 -23.19
C PRO A 228 22.83 -23.51 -23.79
N LEU A 229 21.58 -23.47 -23.31
CA LEU A 229 20.54 -22.58 -23.85
C LEU A 229 20.71 -21.11 -23.43
N LEU A 230 21.34 -20.85 -22.29
CA LEU A 230 21.51 -19.48 -21.78
C LEU A 230 22.61 -18.73 -22.54
N VAL A 231 23.66 -19.44 -22.98
CA VAL A 231 24.79 -18.87 -23.72
C VAL A 231 24.37 -18.49 -25.15
N TYR A 232 23.49 -19.27 -25.77
CA TYR A 232 23.02 -19.01 -27.13
C TYR A 232 22.15 -17.73 -27.23
N LEU A 233 21.28 -17.49 -26.25
CA LEU A 233 20.38 -16.33 -26.21
C LEU A 233 21.12 -14.99 -25.97
N ILE A 234 22.24 -15.01 -25.23
CA ILE A 234 23.06 -13.82 -24.96
C ILE A 234 23.89 -13.42 -26.20
N LEU A 235 24.35 -14.39 -26.99
CA LEU A 235 25.21 -14.13 -28.14
C LEU A 235 24.46 -13.63 -29.39
N HIS A 236 23.17 -13.93 -29.52
CA HIS A 236 22.41 -13.62 -30.74
C HIS A 236 21.41 -12.45 -30.61
N PHE A 237 21.21 -11.88 -29.42
CA PHE A 237 20.31 -10.74 -29.20
C PHE A 237 20.93 -9.66 -28.27
N PRO A 238 21.70 -8.70 -28.82
CA PRO A 238 22.47 -7.74 -28.01
C PRO A 238 21.63 -6.75 -27.19
N ASN A 239 20.32 -6.65 -27.44
CA ASN A 239 19.41 -5.72 -26.76
C ASN A 239 18.46 -6.40 -25.75
N PHE A 240 18.72 -7.65 -25.34
CA PHE A 240 17.90 -8.32 -24.32
C PHE A 240 18.06 -7.71 -22.91
N ALA A 241 19.13 -6.95 -22.67
CA ALA A 241 19.44 -6.34 -21.37
C ALA A 241 18.78 -4.95 -21.15
N SER A 242 18.06 -4.38 -22.13
CA SER A 242 17.49 -3.03 -22.03
C SER A 242 15.97 -2.93 -22.17
N MET A 243 15.23 -4.02 -22.05
CA MET A 243 13.76 -3.97 -22.05
C MET A 243 13.21 -3.81 -20.62
N PRO A 244 12.26 -2.87 -20.38
CA PRO A 244 11.58 -2.77 -19.10
C PRO A 244 10.81 -4.06 -18.82
N VAL A 245 11.05 -4.65 -17.64
CA VAL A 245 10.37 -5.86 -17.17
C VAL A 245 8.93 -5.51 -16.78
N PHE A 246 8.06 -5.40 -17.77
CA PHE A 246 6.61 -5.52 -17.63
C PHE A 246 6.07 -6.09 -18.94
N VAL A 247 5.69 -7.38 -18.91
CA VAL A 247 4.41 -7.94 -19.36
C VAL A 247 4.48 -9.43 -18.98
N THR A 248 3.76 -9.85 -17.95
CA THR A 248 3.56 -11.28 -17.70
C THR A 248 2.52 -11.82 -18.68
N LYS A 249 2.66 -13.09 -19.11
CA LYS A 249 1.77 -13.76 -20.09
C LYS A 249 0.28 -13.77 -19.71
N GLN A 250 -0.08 -13.36 -18.48
CA GLN A 250 -1.48 -13.23 -18.04
C GLN A 250 -2.15 -11.91 -18.46
N GLU A 251 -1.41 -10.83 -18.69
CA GLU A 251 -2.00 -9.55 -19.14
C GLU A 251 -2.20 -9.48 -20.67
N LEU A 252 -1.49 -10.29 -21.44
CA LEU A 252 -1.73 -10.45 -22.89
C LEU A 252 -3.09 -11.09 -23.22
N TRP A 253 -3.62 -11.93 -22.33
CA TRP A 253 -4.95 -12.52 -22.49
C TRP A 253 -6.08 -11.51 -22.25
N PHE A 254 -5.86 -10.54 -21.36
CA PHE A 254 -6.86 -9.52 -21.04
C PHE A 254 -6.95 -8.43 -22.12
N TRP A 255 -5.85 -8.15 -22.83
CA TRP A 255 -5.82 -7.18 -23.95
C TRP A 255 -6.23 -7.77 -25.31
N GLN A 256 -6.04 -9.06 -25.57
CA GLN A 256 -6.58 -9.69 -26.81
C GLN A 256 -8.08 -10.01 -26.75
N GLY A 257 -8.69 -10.07 -25.56
CA GLY A 257 -10.13 -10.30 -25.38
C GLY A 257 -11.03 -9.08 -25.59
N LYS A 258 -10.49 -7.86 -25.73
CA LYS A 258 -11.27 -6.62 -25.88
C LYS A 258 -11.27 -6.03 -27.30
N LYS A 259 -10.79 -6.78 -28.30
CA LYS A 259 -10.87 -6.43 -29.73
C LYS A 259 -11.66 -7.43 -30.59
N ARG A 260 -12.45 -8.31 -29.98
CA ARG A 260 -13.46 -9.12 -30.69
C ARG A 260 -14.73 -9.25 -29.86
N LYS A 261 -15.51 -8.17 -29.82
CA LYS A 261 -16.97 -8.09 -30.01
C LYS A 261 -17.40 -6.65 -29.79
#